data_AF-A0A7K2CR03-F1
#
_entry.id   AF-A0A7K2CR03-F1
#
_cell.length_a   1.000
_cell.length_b   1.000
_cell.length_c   1.000
_cell.angle_alpha   90.00
_cell.angle_beta   90.00
_cell.angle_gamma   90.00
#
_symmetry.space_group_name_H-M   'P 1'
#
loop_
_entity.id
_entity.type
_entity.pdbx_description
1 polymer ?
#
loop_
_entity_poly.entity_id
_entity_poly.type
_entity_poly.pdbx_seq_one_letter_code
_entity_poly.pdbx_strand_id
1 'polypeptide(L)'
;MALSALKPGVASKSRTRPRWYLELAVIGAFYGIYSWVRNQFGSAAVGPAEAQANALLVIDWERSIGLYFERDLQDLFIGWVSFIQFWNLFYGLFHFAVTAFTLIWLYWRFPRHYPFWRTTGLLTTGSALAGFALFPLMPPRLLSVGGRYGGDLPETGYIDTVHEMGGLWSFTEGAAETLSNQYAAMPSLHFAWAMWCFLALRKQLVHPVGKWAIAAYPWLTLFAIVVTANHYWIDAAGGLGALGVGWAAARGYHAWRDRE
;
A
#
# COMPACT_ATOMS: atom_id res chain seq x y z
N MET A 1 -8.06 -38.89 -48.20
CA MET A 1 -7.20 -37.73 -48.51
C MET A 1 -7.92 -36.48 -48.05
N ALA A 2 -7.55 -35.91 -46.90
CA ALA A 2 -7.78 -34.51 -46.49
C ALA A 2 -7.19 -34.31 -45.08
N LEU A 3 -5.89 -34.02 -45.03
CA LEU A 3 -5.22 -33.47 -43.84
C LEU A 3 -5.72 -32.04 -43.63
N SER A 4 -6.54 -31.79 -42.60
CA SER A 4 -6.85 -30.43 -42.16
C SER A 4 -5.72 -29.91 -41.29
N ALA A 5 -5.03 -28.90 -41.81
CA ALA A 5 -3.90 -28.23 -41.21
C ALA A 5 -4.19 -27.74 -39.78
N LEU A 6 -3.35 -28.18 -38.83
CA LEU A 6 -3.20 -27.57 -37.52
C LEU A 6 -2.74 -26.12 -37.71
N LYS A 7 -3.50 -25.16 -37.19
CA LYS A 7 -3.05 -23.77 -37.05
C LYS A 7 -1.73 -23.77 -36.27
N PRO A 8 -0.64 -23.17 -36.77
CA PRO A 8 0.58 -23.04 -35.99
C PRO A 8 0.27 -22.19 -34.77
N GLY A 9 0.30 -22.82 -33.60
CA GLY A 9 0.22 -22.11 -32.33
C GLY A 9 1.33 -21.07 -32.30
N VAL A 10 0.97 -19.81 -32.03
CA VAL A 10 1.93 -18.73 -31.79
C VAL A 10 2.89 -19.21 -30.71
N ALA A 11 4.10 -19.61 -31.12
CA ALA A 11 5.14 -20.03 -30.21
C ALA A 11 5.41 -18.86 -29.27
N SER A 12 4.92 -18.95 -28.04
CA SER A 12 5.06 -17.86 -27.09
C SER A 12 6.57 -17.72 -26.81
N LYS A 13 7.19 -16.64 -27.30
CA LYS A 13 8.61 -16.35 -27.06
C LYS A 13 8.88 -16.55 -25.57
N SER A 14 9.72 -17.54 -25.25
CA SER A 14 10.22 -17.73 -23.90
C SER A 14 10.94 -16.46 -23.49
N ARG A 15 10.28 -15.59 -22.71
CA ARG A 15 10.95 -14.42 -22.14
C ARG A 15 11.98 -14.93 -21.16
N THR A 16 13.25 -14.79 -21.51
CA THR A 16 14.39 -15.03 -20.62
C THR A 16 14.27 -14.14 -19.39
N ARG A 17 14.81 -14.59 -18.25
CA ARG A 17 14.79 -13.79 -17.01
C ARG A 17 15.46 -12.44 -17.26
N PRO A 18 14.88 -11.31 -16.82
CA PRO A 18 15.57 -10.04 -16.84
C PRO A 18 16.88 -10.12 -16.05
N ARG A 19 17.86 -9.28 -16.36
CA ARG A 19 19.13 -9.28 -15.63
C ARG A 19 18.92 -8.66 -14.25
N TRP A 20 19.15 -9.41 -13.17
CA TRP A 20 18.87 -8.98 -11.79
C TRP A 20 19.44 -7.60 -11.44
N TYR A 21 20.63 -7.26 -11.93
CA TYR A 21 21.26 -5.96 -11.65
C TYR A 21 20.52 -4.80 -12.32
N LEU A 22 19.88 -5.00 -13.47
CA LEU A 22 19.02 -3.99 -14.09
C LEU A 22 17.72 -3.84 -13.31
N GLU A 23 17.18 -4.91 -12.74
CA GLU A 23 15.99 -4.84 -11.90
C GLU A 23 16.27 -4.07 -10.60
N LEU A 24 17.42 -4.31 -9.97
CA LEU A 24 17.88 -3.52 -8.83
C LEU A 24 18.10 -2.06 -9.21
N ALA A 25 18.69 -1.78 -10.38
CA ALA A 25 18.86 -0.41 -10.87
C ALA A 25 17.53 0.30 -11.10
N VAL A 26 16.52 -0.37 -11.67
CA VAL A 26 15.19 0.22 -11.86
C VAL A 26 14.48 0.48 -10.54
N ILE A 27 14.49 -0.49 -9.62
CA ILE A 27 13.87 -0.31 -8.30
C ILE A 27 14.58 0.78 -7.51
N GLY A 28 15.92 0.79 -7.53
CA GLY A 28 16.75 1.81 -6.87
C GLY A 28 16.54 3.21 -7.45
N ALA A 29 16.52 3.34 -8.77
CA ALA A 29 16.23 4.62 -9.44
C ALA A 29 14.83 5.12 -9.12
N PHE A 30 13.82 4.23 -9.17
CA PHE A 30 12.46 4.58 -8.78
C PHE A 30 12.38 5.04 -7.32
N TYR A 31 13.00 4.31 -6.39
CA TYR A 31 13.03 4.68 -4.98
C TYR A 31 13.72 6.04 -4.75
N GLY A 32 14.82 6.31 -5.47
CA GLY A 32 15.51 7.60 -5.43
C GLY A 32 14.62 8.75 -5.92
N ILE A 33 13.98 8.58 -7.09
CA ILE A 33 13.05 9.58 -7.66
C ILE A 33 11.85 9.77 -6.73
N TYR A 34 11.23 8.68 -6.26
CA TYR A 34 10.11 8.71 -5.32
C TYR A 34 10.47 9.48 -4.06
N SER A 35 11.61 9.16 -3.44
CA SER A 35 12.06 9.81 -2.21
C SER A 35 12.33 11.30 -2.43
N TRP A 36 12.95 11.65 -3.56
CA TRP A 36 13.19 13.04 -3.93
C TRP A 36 11.87 13.81 -4.11
N VAL A 37 10.95 13.30 -4.93
CA VAL A 37 9.63 13.94 -5.16
C VAL A 37 8.86 14.06 -3.84
N ARG A 38 8.83 12.99 -3.02
CA ARG A 38 8.13 12.99 -1.73
C ARG A 38 8.70 14.04 -0.77
N ASN A 39 10.01 14.22 -0.75
CA ASN A 39 10.64 15.17 0.16
C ASN A 39 10.53 16.63 -0.33
N GLN A 40 10.39 16.86 -1.64
CA GLN A 40 10.25 18.22 -2.20
C GLN A 40 8.78 18.66 -2.32
N PHE A 41 7.88 17.73 -2.65
CA PHE A 41 6.51 18.02 -3.05
C PHE A 41 5.46 17.13 -2.34
N GLY A 42 5.89 16.23 -1.46
CA GLY A 42 4.95 15.38 -0.72
C GLY A 42 4.23 16.16 0.38
N SER A 43 3.18 15.54 0.92
CA SER A 43 2.40 16.14 2.01
C SER A 43 3.19 16.44 3.29
N ALA A 44 4.43 15.97 3.41
CA ALA A 44 5.35 16.36 4.48
C ALA A 44 5.71 17.86 4.48
N ALA A 45 5.54 18.55 3.34
CA ALA A 45 5.73 19.99 3.20
C ALA A 45 4.50 20.82 3.56
N VAL A 46 3.34 20.18 3.78
CA VAL A 46 2.06 20.83 4.07
C VAL A 46 1.89 21.05 5.58
N GLY A 47 1.18 22.11 5.98
CA GLY A 47 0.87 22.36 7.39
C GLY A 47 -0.21 21.42 7.95
N PRO A 48 -0.21 21.14 9.27
CA PRO A 48 -1.22 20.28 9.90
C PRO A 48 -2.67 20.71 9.64
N ALA A 49 -2.93 22.02 9.55
CA ALA A 49 -4.27 22.56 9.36
C ALA A 49 -4.95 22.11 8.04
N GLU A 50 -4.20 22.05 6.94
CA GLU A 50 -4.76 21.61 5.65
C GLU A 50 -5.03 20.10 5.66
N ALA A 51 -4.08 19.31 6.18
CA ALA A 51 -4.24 17.87 6.31
C ALA A 51 -5.39 17.48 7.25
N GLN A 52 -5.59 18.27 8.31
CA GLN A 52 -6.74 18.15 9.21
C GLN A 52 -8.06 18.50 8.52
N ALA A 53 -8.12 19.59 7.76
CA ALA A 53 -9.34 19.97 7.05
C ALA A 53 -9.81 18.85 6.10
N ASN A 54 -8.86 18.23 5.39
CA ASN A 54 -9.12 17.06 4.56
C ASN A 54 -9.58 15.84 5.38
N ALA A 55 -9.04 15.63 6.58
CA ALA A 55 -9.50 14.59 7.49
C ALA A 55 -10.94 14.79 7.95
N LEU A 56 -11.30 16.01 8.33
CA LEU A 56 -12.68 16.36 8.69
C LEU A 56 -13.64 16.15 7.51
N LEU A 57 -13.23 16.50 6.29
CA LEU A 57 -14.02 16.23 5.09
C LEU A 57 -14.27 14.73 4.88
N VAL A 58 -13.24 13.89 5.07
CA VAL A 58 -13.36 12.42 4.99
C VAL A 58 -14.34 11.91 6.05
N ILE A 59 -14.18 12.35 7.30
CA ILE A 59 -15.05 11.96 8.42
C ILE A 59 -16.50 12.36 8.14
N ASP A 60 -16.76 13.58 7.70
CA ASP A 60 -18.10 14.06 7.38
C ASP A 60 -18.74 13.25 6.25
N TRP A 61 -17.94 12.91 5.23
CA TRP A 61 -18.41 12.06 4.14
C TRP A 61 -18.73 10.64 4.61
N GLU A 62 -17.86 9.99 5.38
CA GLU A 62 -18.10 8.65 5.93
C GLU A 62 -19.33 8.64 6.85
N ARG A 63 -19.52 9.68 7.67
CA ARG A 63 -20.74 9.86 8.47
C ARG A 63 -21.98 10.00 7.60
N SER A 64 -21.90 10.76 6.51
CA SER A 64 -23.04 10.97 5.59
C SER A 64 -23.55 9.68 4.94
N ILE A 65 -22.67 8.70 4.75
CA ILE A 65 -23.02 7.38 4.21
C ILE A 65 -23.19 6.30 5.29
N GLY A 66 -23.07 6.65 6.57
CA GLY A 66 -23.24 5.75 7.71
C GLY A 66 -22.12 4.71 7.86
N LEU A 67 -20.91 4.99 7.34
CA LEU A 67 -19.76 4.09 7.39
C LEU A 67 -18.58 4.68 8.19
N TYR A 68 -18.84 5.59 9.12
CA TYR A 68 -17.84 6.06 10.08
C TYR A 68 -17.85 5.13 11.31
N PHE A 69 -17.04 4.08 11.29
CA PHE A 69 -17.00 3.04 12.33
C PHE A 69 -15.59 2.80 12.90
N GLU A 70 -14.57 3.43 12.32
CA GLU A 70 -13.16 3.22 12.65
C GLU A 70 -12.86 3.54 14.11
N ARG A 71 -13.53 4.55 14.64
CA ARG A 71 -13.40 4.94 16.04
C ARG A 71 -13.90 3.84 16.97
N ASP A 72 -15.11 3.35 16.74
CA ASP A 72 -15.71 2.27 17.52
C ASP A 72 -14.88 0.98 17.40
N LEU A 73 -14.33 0.71 16.22
CA LEU A 73 -13.44 -0.43 16.01
C LEU A 73 -12.17 -0.31 16.83
N GLN A 74 -11.52 0.86 16.86
CA GLN A 74 -10.35 1.08 17.69
C GLN A 74 -10.70 0.90 19.17
N ASP A 75 -11.78 1.52 19.64
CA ASP A 75 -12.21 1.47 21.05
C ASP A 75 -12.49 0.04 21.53
N LEU A 76 -13.03 -0.82 20.67
CA LEU A 76 -13.26 -2.23 20.98
C LEU A 76 -11.97 -2.98 21.37
N PHE A 77 -10.83 -2.63 20.75
CA PHE A 77 -9.56 -3.35 20.90
C PHE A 77 -8.50 -2.58 21.68
N ILE A 78 -8.71 -1.29 21.97
CA ILE A 78 -7.66 -0.41 22.49
C ILE A 78 -7.17 -0.83 23.88
N GLY A 79 -8.01 -1.51 24.67
CA GLY A 79 -7.61 -2.07 25.97
C GLY A 79 -6.68 -3.29 25.87
N TRP A 80 -6.54 -3.91 24.69
CA TRP A 80 -5.77 -5.13 24.49
C TRP A 80 -4.39 -4.78 23.93
N VAL A 81 -3.51 -4.25 24.77
CA VAL A 81 -2.21 -3.69 24.36
C VAL A 81 -1.40 -4.62 23.45
N SER A 82 -1.19 -5.89 23.83
CA SER A 82 -0.42 -6.84 23.02
C SER A 82 -1.07 -7.15 21.66
N PHE A 83 -2.39 -7.08 21.57
CA PHE A 83 -3.11 -7.23 20.31
C PHE A 83 -2.83 -6.04 19.38
N ILE A 84 -2.93 -4.82 19.90
CA ILE A 84 -2.60 -3.60 19.14
C ILE A 84 -1.12 -3.58 18.73
N GLN A 85 -0.19 -3.97 19.61
CA GLN A 85 1.23 -4.08 19.28
C GLN A 85 1.52 -5.09 18.15
N PHE A 86 0.79 -6.20 18.11
CA PHE A 86 0.85 -7.13 16.98
C PHE A 86 0.41 -6.46 15.69
N TRP A 87 -0.69 -5.71 15.71
CA TRP A 87 -1.19 -5.02 14.51
C TRP A 87 -0.31 -3.85 14.08
N ASN A 88 0.29 -3.11 15.01
CA ASN A 88 1.32 -2.12 14.72
C ASN A 88 2.54 -2.78 14.03
N LEU A 89 2.99 -3.94 14.52
CA LEU A 89 4.07 -4.72 13.87
C LEU A 89 3.65 -5.22 12.48
N PHE A 90 2.44 -5.79 12.37
CA PHE A 90 1.91 -6.30 11.12
C PHE A 90 1.87 -5.19 10.07
N TYR A 91 1.27 -4.06 10.43
CA TYR A 91 1.24 -2.83 9.64
C TYR A 91 2.64 -2.38 9.23
N GLY A 92 3.56 -2.24 10.18
CA GLY A 92 4.90 -1.71 9.94
C GLY A 92 5.84 -2.62 9.12
N LEU A 93 5.65 -3.95 9.16
CA LEU A 93 6.61 -4.90 8.57
C LEU A 93 6.07 -5.64 7.33
N PHE A 94 4.82 -6.10 7.35
CA PHE A 94 4.37 -7.09 6.37
C PHE A 94 4.30 -6.53 4.96
N HIS A 95 3.94 -5.26 4.81
CA HIS A 95 3.88 -4.62 3.49
C HIS A 95 5.27 -4.58 2.80
N PHE A 96 6.37 -4.47 3.55
CA PHE A 96 7.72 -4.64 2.99
C PHE A 96 8.05 -6.10 2.73
N ALA A 97 7.87 -6.96 3.74
CA ALA A 97 8.28 -8.36 3.69
C ALA A 97 7.55 -9.15 2.58
N VAL A 98 6.23 -9.02 2.51
CA VAL A 98 5.39 -9.75 1.53
C VAL A 98 5.58 -9.19 0.13
N THR A 99 5.79 -7.88 -0.03
CA THR A 99 6.10 -7.27 -1.34
C THR A 99 7.45 -7.75 -1.87
N ALA A 100 8.50 -7.73 -1.02
CA ALA A 100 9.81 -8.25 -1.38
C ALA A 100 9.75 -9.74 -1.74
N PHE A 101 9.07 -10.55 -0.91
CA PHE A 101 8.83 -11.96 -1.19
C PHE A 101 8.13 -12.16 -2.55
N THR A 102 7.06 -11.41 -2.82
CA THR A 102 6.30 -11.48 -4.08
C THR A 102 7.20 -11.21 -5.29
N LEU A 103 7.99 -10.13 -5.25
CA LEU A 103 8.91 -9.77 -6.33
C LEU A 103 9.99 -10.84 -6.53
N ILE A 104 10.64 -11.28 -5.46
CA ILE A 104 11.69 -12.30 -5.50
C ILE A 104 11.13 -13.61 -6.05
N TRP A 105 10.00 -14.08 -5.52
CA TRP A 105 9.39 -15.33 -5.94
C TRP A 105 8.95 -15.30 -7.40
N LEU A 106 8.31 -14.21 -7.85
CA LEU A 106 7.96 -14.04 -9.25
C LEU A 106 9.21 -13.99 -10.16
N TYR A 107 10.27 -13.29 -9.75
CA TYR A 107 11.51 -13.21 -10.51
C TYR A 107 12.12 -14.60 -10.76
N TRP A 108 12.20 -15.41 -9.71
CA TRP A 108 12.80 -16.75 -9.79
C TRP A 108 11.87 -17.77 -10.46
N ARG A 109 10.60 -17.81 -10.06
CA ARG A 109 9.68 -18.90 -10.42
C ARG A 109 8.78 -18.59 -11.59
N PHE A 110 8.50 -17.30 -11.85
CA PHE A 110 7.57 -16.84 -12.88
C PHE A 110 8.13 -15.65 -13.69
N PRO A 111 9.31 -15.79 -14.33
CA PRO A 111 10.00 -14.66 -14.98
C PRO A 111 9.21 -14.02 -16.12
N ARG A 112 8.23 -14.74 -16.69
CA ARG A 112 7.31 -14.19 -17.70
C ARG A 112 6.31 -13.20 -17.13
N HIS A 113 5.89 -13.40 -15.88
CA HIS A 113 4.90 -12.55 -15.20
C HIS A 113 5.56 -11.43 -14.40
N TYR A 114 6.80 -11.62 -13.97
CA TYR A 114 7.54 -10.67 -13.14
C TYR A 114 7.57 -9.23 -13.70
N PRO A 115 7.93 -8.96 -14.98
CA PRO A 115 8.03 -7.58 -15.47
C PRO A 115 6.72 -6.80 -15.39
N PHE A 116 5.60 -7.48 -15.65
CA PHE A 116 4.26 -6.88 -15.59
C PHE A 116 3.91 -6.46 -14.17
N TRP A 117 4.08 -7.38 -13.21
CA TRP A 117 3.78 -7.10 -11.81
C TRP A 117 4.74 -6.08 -11.20
N ARG A 118 6.04 -6.16 -11.53
CA ARG A 118 7.03 -5.15 -11.14
C ARG A 118 6.63 -3.77 -11.63
N THR A 119 6.30 -3.63 -12.91
CA THR A 119 5.87 -2.33 -13.48
C THR A 119 4.58 -1.84 -12.86
N THR A 120 3.61 -2.74 -12.64
CA THR A 120 2.34 -2.42 -11.96
C THR A 120 2.59 -1.88 -10.56
N GLY A 121 3.48 -2.52 -9.79
CA GLY A 121 3.81 -2.08 -8.43
C GLY A 121 4.45 -0.68 -8.41
N LEU A 122 5.45 -0.44 -9.28
CA LEU A 122 6.09 0.88 -9.39
C LEU A 122 5.09 1.97 -9.80
N LEU A 123 4.24 1.72 -10.80
CA LEU A 123 3.24 2.70 -11.26
C LEU A 123 2.13 2.92 -10.24
N THR A 124 1.76 1.89 -9.46
CA THR A 124 0.83 2.03 -8.33
C THR A 124 1.42 2.94 -7.27
N THR A 125 2.69 2.73 -6.89
CA THR A 125 3.39 3.57 -5.92
C THR A 125 3.57 5.00 -6.41
N GLY A 126 3.88 5.20 -7.69
CA GLY A 126 3.95 6.54 -8.29
C GLY A 126 2.60 7.25 -8.33
N SER A 127 1.52 6.51 -8.60
CA SER A 127 0.16 7.06 -8.58
C SER A 127 -0.27 7.49 -7.18
N ALA A 128 0.09 6.71 -6.15
CA ALA A 128 -0.16 7.08 -4.77
C ALA A 128 0.59 8.35 -4.35
N LEU A 129 1.82 8.56 -4.84
CA LEU A 129 2.59 9.77 -4.58
C LEU A 129 1.88 11.03 -5.08
N ALA A 130 1.24 10.95 -6.26
CA ALA A 130 0.40 12.03 -6.76
C ALA A 130 -0.81 12.26 -5.83
N GLY A 131 -1.44 11.19 -5.34
CA GLY A 131 -2.51 11.29 -4.34
C GLY A 131 -2.07 12.01 -3.06
N PHE A 132 -0.91 11.65 -2.50
CA PHE A 132 -0.36 12.31 -1.31
C PHE A 132 -0.10 13.80 -1.52
N ALA A 133 0.32 14.19 -2.71
CA ALA A 133 0.57 15.59 -3.03
C ALA A 133 -0.73 16.39 -3.26
N LEU A 134 -1.75 15.75 -3.86
CA LEU A 134 -3.01 16.39 -4.22
C LEU A 134 -4.03 16.41 -3.07
N PHE A 135 -3.92 15.47 -2.14
CA PHE A 135 -4.83 15.32 -1.00
C PHE A 135 -4.03 14.95 0.26
N PRO A 136 -3.26 15.90 0.84
CA PRO A 136 -2.60 15.68 2.12
C PRO A 136 -3.67 15.34 3.17
N LEU A 137 -3.57 14.18 3.81
CA LEU A 137 -4.59 13.69 4.72
C LEU A 137 -3.98 13.28 6.06
N MET A 138 -4.49 13.89 7.13
CA MET A 138 -4.11 13.54 8.50
C MET A 138 -4.73 12.18 8.89
N PRO A 139 -3.92 11.18 9.27
CA PRO A 139 -4.44 9.89 9.74
C PRO A 139 -5.19 10.04 11.07
N PRO A 140 -6.18 9.18 11.37
CA PRO A 140 -7.01 9.32 12.56
C PRO A 140 -6.22 9.41 13.87
N ARG A 141 -5.12 8.65 13.99
CA ARG A 141 -4.23 8.63 15.16
C ARG A 141 -3.65 10.00 15.55
N LEU A 142 -3.53 10.93 14.60
CA LEU A 142 -2.98 12.27 14.84
C LEU A 142 -4.04 13.30 15.20
N LEU A 143 -5.33 13.01 15.04
CA LEU A 143 -6.40 13.98 15.23
C LEU A 143 -6.48 14.48 16.68
N SER A 144 -6.46 13.57 17.65
CA SER A 144 -6.54 13.91 19.08
C SER A 144 -5.22 14.38 19.67
N VAL A 145 -4.11 14.23 18.94
CA VAL A 145 -2.77 14.52 19.44
C VAL A 145 -2.46 16.00 19.20
N GLY A 146 -1.83 16.66 20.17
CA GLY A 146 -1.33 18.03 20.02
C GLY A 146 0.10 18.08 19.45
N GLY A 147 0.62 19.30 19.23
CA GLY A 147 2.01 19.50 18.81
C GLY A 147 2.21 19.65 17.30
N ARG A 148 3.45 19.48 16.82
CA ARG A 148 3.86 19.90 15.46
C ARG A 148 3.05 19.26 14.32
N TYR A 149 2.65 18.01 14.48
CA TYR A 149 1.96 17.23 13.43
C TYR A 149 0.52 16.87 13.79
N GLY A 150 0.09 17.23 14.99
CA GLY A 150 -1.20 16.84 15.55
C GLY A 150 -2.34 17.75 15.13
N GLY A 151 -3.57 17.25 15.25
CA GLY A 151 -4.79 18.00 14.98
C GLY A 151 -5.31 18.82 16.16
N ASP A 152 -4.97 18.47 17.40
CA ASP A 152 -5.53 19.11 18.61
C ASP A 152 -7.08 19.07 18.65
N LEU A 153 -7.66 17.95 18.21
CA LEU A 153 -9.11 17.65 18.23
C LEU A 153 -9.40 16.50 19.21
N PRO A 154 -9.30 16.72 20.53
CA PRO A 154 -9.44 15.67 21.54
C PRO A 154 -10.82 14.98 21.51
N GLU A 155 -11.85 15.63 21.00
CA GLU A 155 -13.20 15.09 20.83
C GLU A 155 -13.29 13.94 19.81
N THR A 156 -12.29 13.79 18.94
CA THR A 156 -12.23 12.65 18.01
C THR A 156 -11.85 11.35 18.72
N GLY A 157 -11.20 11.44 19.89
CA GLY A 157 -10.90 10.34 20.80
C GLY A 157 -9.79 9.38 20.35
N TYR A 158 -9.39 9.39 19.07
CA TYR A 158 -8.37 8.48 18.52
C TYR A 158 -7.08 8.46 19.34
N ILE A 159 -6.51 7.27 19.51
CA ILE A 159 -5.24 7.06 20.21
C ILE A 159 -4.14 6.78 19.20
N ASP A 160 -2.99 7.45 19.34
CA ASP A 160 -1.80 7.11 18.57
C ASP A 160 -1.15 5.84 19.09
N THR A 161 -1.62 4.71 18.57
CA THR A 161 -1.13 3.39 19.00
C THR A 161 0.34 3.17 18.67
N VAL A 162 0.89 3.87 17.68
CA VAL A 162 2.30 3.74 17.30
C VAL A 162 3.17 4.42 18.35
N HIS A 163 2.80 5.62 18.77
CA HIS A 163 3.49 6.36 19.83
C HIS A 163 3.25 5.76 21.22
N GLU A 164 1.99 5.52 21.59
CA GLU A 164 1.60 5.13 22.95
C GLU A 164 1.92 3.67 23.29
N MET A 165 1.85 2.77 22.31
CA MET A 165 1.98 1.32 22.56
C MET A 165 3.17 0.67 21.84
N GLY A 166 3.66 1.29 20.76
CA GLY A 166 4.73 0.73 19.93
C GLY A 166 4.37 -0.58 19.23
N GLY A 167 5.38 -1.30 18.74
CA GLY A 167 5.26 -2.68 18.23
C GLY A 167 5.99 -3.69 19.12
N LEU A 168 5.68 -4.99 18.96
CA LEU A 168 6.34 -6.10 19.69
C LEU A 168 7.88 -6.12 19.54
N TRP A 169 8.39 -5.43 18.52
CA TRP A 169 9.78 -5.05 18.37
C TRP A 169 9.76 -3.54 18.23
N SER A 170 10.12 -2.83 19.28
CA SER A 170 10.27 -1.38 19.18
C SER A 170 11.34 -1.12 18.12
N PHE A 171 10.91 -0.74 16.92
CA PHE A 171 11.73 -0.02 15.97
C PHE A 171 11.94 1.36 16.59
N THR A 172 12.73 1.38 17.66
CA THR A 172 12.97 2.51 18.53
C THR A 172 13.63 3.61 17.72
N GLU A 173 12.95 4.74 17.73
CA GLU A 173 13.53 6.08 17.89
C GLU A 173 14.45 6.57 16.76
N GLY A 174 13.92 7.56 16.01
CA GLY A 174 14.72 8.53 15.27
C GLY A 174 14.66 8.43 13.75
N ALA A 175 14.71 7.21 13.19
CA ALA A 175 14.77 7.06 11.73
C ALA A 175 13.40 7.12 11.05
N ALA A 176 12.35 6.55 11.64
CA ALA A 176 11.03 6.45 11.00
C ALA A 176 10.23 7.76 11.01
N GLU A 177 10.44 8.61 12.02
CA GLU A 177 9.64 9.83 12.22
C GLU A 177 10.03 10.95 11.23
N THR A 178 11.33 11.07 10.93
CA THR A 178 11.88 12.04 9.97
C THR A 178 11.85 11.55 8.52
N LEU A 179 11.69 10.24 8.31
CA LEU A 179 11.52 9.61 6.99
C LEU A 179 10.07 9.23 6.68
N SER A 180 9.08 9.55 7.53
CA SER A 180 7.67 9.27 7.27
C SER A 180 6.94 10.53 6.81
N ASN A 181 6.15 10.40 5.74
CA ASN A 181 5.23 11.46 5.33
C ASN A 181 3.97 11.38 6.22
N GLN A 182 3.92 12.20 7.26
CA GLN A 182 2.89 12.12 8.32
C GLN A 182 1.46 12.31 7.82
N TYR A 183 1.27 12.99 6.68
CA TYR A 183 -0.04 13.27 6.09
C TYR A 183 -0.29 12.50 4.79
N ALA A 184 0.30 11.30 4.67
CA ALA A 184 0.14 10.42 3.50
C ALA A 184 -0.87 9.29 3.77
N ALA A 185 -2.00 9.59 4.42
CA ALA A 185 -3.02 8.59 4.69
C ALA A 185 -3.75 8.15 3.40
N MET A 186 -4.20 9.07 2.54
CA MET A 186 -4.88 8.73 1.29
C MET A 186 -3.99 8.97 0.06
N PRO A 187 -3.85 7.99 -0.86
CA PRO A 187 -4.37 6.62 -0.83
C PRO A 187 -3.52 5.65 0.00
N SER A 188 -4.13 4.63 0.60
CA SER A 188 -3.40 3.64 1.40
C SER A 188 -2.50 2.74 0.55
N LEU A 189 -1.19 3.01 0.58
CA LEU A 189 -0.18 2.15 -0.05
C LEU A 189 -0.08 0.77 0.59
N HIS A 190 -0.31 0.68 1.91
CA HIS A 190 -0.35 -0.60 2.63
C HIS A 190 -1.39 -1.52 2.00
N PHE A 191 -2.62 -1.04 1.85
CA PHE A 191 -3.69 -1.81 1.23
C PHE A 191 -3.44 -2.06 -0.27
N ALA A 192 -2.96 -1.05 -1.01
CA ALA A 192 -2.65 -1.19 -2.43
C ALA A 192 -1.59 -2.28 -2.68
N TRP A 193 -0.52 -2.32 -1.89
CA TRP A 193 0.53 -3.33 -1.99
C TRP A 193 0.05 -4.71 -1.55
N ALA A 194 -0.77 -4.79 -0.50
CA ALA A 194 -1.36 -6.05 -0.09
C ALA A 194 -2.27 -6.64 -1.18
N MET A 195 -3.13 -5.82 -1.77
CA MET A 195 -3.97 -6.21 -2.90
C MET A 195 -3.13 -6.58 -4.14
N TRP A 196 -2.07 -5.81 -4.43
CA TRP A 196 -1.13 -6.13 -5.50
C TRP A 196 -0.48 -7.51 -5.29
N CYS A 197 0.01 -7.82 -4.09
CA CYS A 197 0.55 -9.13 -3.74
C CYS A 197 -0.48 -10.24 -3.98
N PHE A 198 -1.72 -10.02 -3.54
CA PHE A 198 -2.81 -10.95 -3.78
C PHE A 198 -3.04 -11.22 -5.28
N LEU A 199 -3.22 -10.16 -6.06
CA LEU A 199 -3.46 -10.31 -7.49
C LEU A 199 -2.28 -10.94 -8.23
N ALA A 200 -1.05 -10.65 -7.78
CA ALA A 200 0.19 -11.12 -8.36
C ALA A 200 0.48 -12.60 -8.10
N LEU A 201 0.01 -13.13 -6.97
CA LEU A 201 0.31 -14.49 -6.51
C LEU A 201 -0.88 -15.47 -6.59
N ARG A 202 -2.13 -14.99 -6.58
CA ARG A 202 -3.33 -15.85 -6.48
C ARG A 202 -3.44 -16.92 -7.58
N LYS A 203 -2.89 -16.68 -8.77
CA LYS A 203 -2.94 -17.63 -9.90
C LYS A 203 -1.77 -18.62 -9.89
N GLN A 204 -0.73 -18.35 -9.11
CA GLN A 204 0.52 -19.09 -9.05
C GLN A 204 0.55 -20.07 -7.88
N LEU A 205 -0.27 -19.83 -6.85
CA LEU A 205 -0.39 -20.70 -5.68
C LEU A 205 -1.29 -21.90 -5.98
N VAL A 206 -0.78 -23.10 -5.73
CA VAL A 206 -1.53 -24.36 -5.91
C VAL A 206 -2.12 -24.88 -4.60
N HIS A 207 -1.43 -24.67 -3.46
CA HIS A 207 -1.83 -25.21 -2.18
C HIS A 207 -2.97 -24.39 -1.53
N PRO A 208 -4.04 -25.03 -1.00
CA PRO A 208 -5.20 -24.32 -0.46
C PRO A 208 -4.84 -23.34 0.66
N VAL A 209 -3.94 -23.73 1.57
CA VAL A 209 -3.48 -22.83 2.65
C VAL A 209 -2.85 -21.56 2.09
N GLY A 210 -2.02 -21.67 1.05
CA GLY A 210 -1.40 -20.50 0.42
C GLY A 210 -2.45 -19.59 -0.24
N LYS A 211 -3.46 -20.17 -0.90
CA LYS A 211 -4.57 -19.41 -1.49
C LYS A 211 -5.36 -18.63 -0.45
N TRP A 212 -5.69 -19.27 0.68
CA TRP A 212 -6.39 -18.61 1.78
C TRP A 212 -5.54 -17.53 2.44
N ALA A 213 -4.27 -17.83 2.72
CA ALA A 213 -3.35 -16.86 3.32
C ALA A 213 -3.20 -15.59 2.46
N ILE A 214 -2.99 -15.75 1.15
CA ILE A 214 -2.86 -14.59 0.28
C ILE A 214 -4.19 -13.85 0.07
N ALA A 215 -5.33 -14.55 0.06
CA ALA A 215 -6.64 -13.93 -0.04
C ALA A 215 -7.00 -13.14 1.23
N ALA A 216 -6.59 -13.62 2.40
CA ALA A 216 -6.78 -12.94 3.68
C ALA A 216 -5.91 -11.68 3.82
N TYR A 217 -4.73 -11.67 3.20
CA TYR A 217 -3.72 -10.63 3.44
C TYR A 217 -4.21 -9.17 3.24
N PRO A 218 -4.93 -8.81 2.15
CA PRO A 218 -5.49 -7.46 2.02
C PRO A 218 -6.48 -7.10 3.13
N TRP A 219 -7.32 -8.05 3.56
CA TRP A 219 -8.30 -7.84 4.63
C TRP A 219 -7.65 -7.67 6.00
N LEU A 220 -6.64 -8.48 6.29
CA LEU A 220 -5.83 -8.31 7.50
C LEU A 220 -5.09 -6.97 7.49
N THR A 221 -4.64 -6.52 6.32
CA THR A 221 -4.00 -5.20 6.18
C THR A 221 -4.99 -4.08 6.39
N LEU A 222 -6.20 -4.16 5.83
CA LEU A 222 -7.29 -3.20 6.07
C LEU A 222 -7.63 -3.13 7.56
N PHE A 223 -7.80 -4.29 8.19
CA PHE A 223 -8.04 -4.35 9.63
C PHE A 223 -6.91 -3.69 10.42
N ALA A 224 -5.66 -4.04 10.12
CA ALA A 224 -4.48 -3.51 10.79
C ALA A 224 -4.42 -1.98 10.73
N ILE A 225 -4.61 -1.40 9.54
CA ILE A 225 -4.46 0.04 9.33
C ILE A 225 -5.59 0.84 10.01
N VAL A 226 -6.80 0.28 10.07
CA VAL A 226 -7.96 0.92 10.70
C VAL A 226 -7.91 0.78 12.22
N VAL A 227 -7.67 -0.42 12.75
CA VAL A 227 -7.65 -0.66 14.21
C VAL A 227 -6.52 0.11 14.91
N THR A 228 -5.42 0.36 14.19
CA THR A 228 -4.28 1.18 14.67
C THR A 228 -4.44 2.67 14.34
N ALA A 229 -5.59 3.08 13.80
CA ALA A 229 -5.88 4.47 13.43
C ALA A 229 -4.86 5.11 12.47
N ASN A 230 -4.15 4.31 11.68
CA ASN A 230 -3.20 4.81 10.67
C ASN A 230 -3.91 5.24 9.38
N HIS A 231 -5.12 4.75 9.13
CA HIS A 231 -5.90 5.04 7.93
C HIS A 231 -7.40 5.02 8.23
N TYR A 232 -8.15 5.82 7.47
CA TYR A 232 -9.60 5.62 7.30
C TYR A 232 -9.86 4.42 6.39
N TRP A 233 -11.02 3.78 6.48
CA TRP A 233 -11.30 2.66 5.57
C TRP A 233 -11.37 3.13 4.11
N ILE A 234 -11.80 4.37 3.86
CA ILE A 234 -11.87 4.93 2.50
C ILE A 234 -10.48 5.09 1.85
N ASP A 235 -9.43 5.24 2.65
CA ASP A 235 -8.04 5.29 2.15
C ASP A 235 -7.69 4.01 1.38
N ALA A 236 -8.25 2.87 1.78
CA ALA A 236 -8.09 1.59 1.09
C ALA A 236 -8.78 1.59 -0.29
N ALA A 237 -9.93 2.26 -0.42
CA ALA A 237 -10.58 2.47 -1.71
C ALA A 237 -9.72 3.37 -2.61
N GLY A 238 -9.12 4.42 -2.05
CA GLY A 238 -8.09 5.22 -2.75
C GLY A 238 -6.91 4.36 -3.20
N GLY A 239 -6.44 3.44 -2.35
CA GLY A 239 -5.39 2.46 -2.66
C GLY A 239 -5.75 1.55 -3.83
N LEU A 240 -7.00 1.08 -3.91
CA LEU A 240 -7.51 0.34 -5.06
C LEU A 240 -7.53 1.19 -6.33
N GLY A 241 -7.90 2.46 -6.23
CA GLY A 241 -7.84 3.42 -7.33
C GLY A 241 -6.41 3.55 -7.87
N ALA A 242 -5.44 3.79 -7.00
CA ALA A 242 -4.02 3.88 -7.36
C ALA A 242 -3.51 2.58 -8.01
N LEU A 243 -3.90 1.42 -7.49
CA LEU A 243 -3.57 0.11 -8.08
C LEU A 243 -4.21 -0.07 -9.45
N GLY A 244 -5.45 0.37 -9.62
CA GLY A 244 -6.18 0.33 -10.90
C GLY A 244 -5.47 1.16 -11.98
N VAL A 245 -5.05 2.38 -11.63
CA VAL A 245 -4.25 3.25 -12.52
C VAL A 245 -2.92 2.59 -12.86
N GLY A 246 -2.18 2.11 -11.85
CA GLY A 246 -0.89 1.45 -12.05
C GLY A 246 -0.99 0.21 -12.93
N TRP A 247 -2.04 -0.61 -12.74
CA TRP A 247 -2.30 -1.79 -13.55
C TRP A 247 -2.68 -1.44 -14.99
N ALA A 248 -3.54 -0.44 -15.20
CA ALA A 248 -3.95 -0.01 -16.52
C ALA A 248 -2.76 0.55 -17.33
N ALA A 249 -1.94 1.39 -16.68
CA ALA A 249 -0.74 1.96 -17.28
C ALA A 249 0.30 0.87 -17.60
N ALA A 250 0.53 -0.09 -16.70
CA ALA A 250 1.42 -1.22 -16.96
C ALA A 250 0.92 -2.07 -18.14
N ARG A 251 -0.40 -2.32 -18.20
CA ARG A 251 -1.02 -3.06 -19.31
C ARG A 251 -0.83 -2.36 -20.65
N GLY A 252 -1.04 -1.04 -20.68
CA GLY A 252 -0.81 -0.21 -21.86
C GLY A 252 0.65 -0.24 -22.31
N TYR A 253 1.59 -0.03 -21.40
CA TYR A 253 3.02 -0.09 -21.67
C TYR A 253 3.46 -1.44 -22.25
N HIS A 254 3.04 -2.54 -21.63
CA HIS A 254 3.39 -3.88 -22.10
C HIS A 254 2.74 -4.23 -23.44
N ALA A 255 1.50 -3.79 -23.68
CA ALA A 255 0.82 -3.99 -24.95
C ALA A 255 1.46 -3.19 -26.09
N TRP A 256 1.94 -1.98 -25.83
CA TRP A 256 2.71 -1.18 -26.80
C TRP A 256 4.05 -1.86 -27.10
N ARG A 257 4.84 -2.20 -26.08
CA ARG A 257 6.15 -2.83 -26.25
C ARG A 257 6.09 -4.17 -26.98
N ASP A 258 5.02 -4.95 -26.80
CA ASP A 258 4.89 -6.25 -27.46
C ASP A 258 4.40 -6.14 -28.92
N ARG A 259 4.05 -4.92 -29.41
CA ARG A 259 3.76 -4.63 -30.84
C ARG A 259 5.00 -4.22 -31.64
N GLU A 260 6.03 -3.70 -30.97
CA GLU A 260 7.33 -3.33 -31.55
C GLU A 260 8.30 -4.52 -31.56
#